data_AF-A0A6J6CGK2-F1
#
_entry.id   AF-A0A6J6CGK2-F1
#
_cell.length_a   1.000
_cell.length_b   1.000
_cell.length_c   1.000
_cell.angle_alpha   90.00
_cell.angle_beta   90.00
_cell.angle_gamma   90.00
#
_symmetry.space_group_name_H-M   'P 1'
#
loop_
_entity.id
_entity.type
_entity.pdbx_description
1 polymer ?
#
loop_
_entity_poly.entity_id
_entity_poly.type
_entity_poly.pdbx_seq_one_letter_code
_entity_poly.pdbx_strand_id
1 'polypeptide(L)'
;MLLGASPAVSAAIPGIRIDAKVGRQFNDVLDVVGWYEREGLIPSTLVVHAGTNGIFSDEDLDKLFEIAGDRKVVLVNAKVGRPWQELVNQRLAAAADRHPNAVLVDWFGLATQHPDWFANDGTHLRPPGAAAFAELIRSNL
;
A
#
# COMPACT_ATOMS: atom_id res chain seq x y z
N MET A 1 0.43 6.09 7.64
CA MET A 1 -0.30 4.84 7.99
C MET A 1 0.63 3.64 8.05
N LEU A 2 1.10 3.08 6.93
CA LEU A 2 1.97 1.88 6.92
C LEU A 2 3.17 2.00 7.87
N LEU A 3 3.88 3.14 7.87
CA LEU A 3 5.02 3.34 8.78
C LEU A 3 4.64 3.18 10.27
N GLY A 4 3.45 3.63 10.67
CA GLY A 4 2.95 3.47 12.04
C GLY A 4 2.47 2.04 12.32
N ALA A 5 2.05 1.30 11.29
CA ALA A 5 1.68 -0.11 11.38
C ALA A 5 2.88 -1.07 11.28
N SER A 6 4.09 -0.58 10.97
CA SER A 6 5.27 -1.41 10.72
C SER A 6 5.51 -2.47 11.81
N PRO A 7 5.44 -2.17 13.13
CA PRO A 7 5.64 -3.21 14.15
C PRO A 7 4.62 -4.34 14.07
N ALA A 8 3.34 -4.01 13.79
CA ALA A 8 2.28 -5.00 13.65
C ALA A 8 2.45 -5.83 12.37
N VAL A 9 2.82 -5.18 11.27
CA VAL A 9 3.10 -5.85 9.98
C VAL A 9 4.29 -6.81 10.11
N SER A 10 5.38 -6.38 10.74
CA SER A 10 6.55 -7.25 10.98
C SER A 10 6.25 -8.42 11.91
N ALA A 11 5.38 -8.22 12.91
CA ALA A 11 4.95 -9.32 13.79
C ALA A 11 4.05 -10.32 13.07
N ALA A 12 3.15 -9.85 12.21
CA ALA A 12 2.19 -10.68 11.47
C ALA A 12 2.83 -11.43 10.30
N ILE A 13 3.89 -10.88 9.69
CA ILE A 13 4.53 -11.42 8.49
C ILE A 13 6.05 -11.55 8.74
N PRO A 14 6.49 -12.64 9.39
CA PRO A 14 7.92 -12.87 9.65
C PRO A 14 8.75 -12.85 8.35
N GLY A 15 9.83 -12.06 8.35
CA GLY A 15 10.72 -11.93 7.19
C GLY A 15 10.33 -10.81 6.19
N ILE A 16 9.23 -10.09 6.42
CA ILE A 16 8.88 -8.95 5.57
C ILE A 16 9.93 -7.83 5.66
N ARG A 17 10.33 -7.29 4.51
CA ARG A 17 11.08 -6.03 4.42
C ARG A 17 10.10 -4.87 4.33
N ILE A 18 10.15 -3.96 5.30
CA ILE A 18 9.29 -2.77 5.31
C ILE A 18 10.12 -1.55 4.94
N ASP A 19 9.80 -0.96 3.80
CA ASP A 19 10.35 0.30 3.35
C ASP A 19 9.22 1.35 3.32
N ALA A 20 9.08 2.10 4.41
CA ALA A 20 8.05 3.11 4.58
C ALA A 20 8.64 4.41 5.12
N LYS A 21 8.14 5.56 4.62
CA LYS A 21 8.60 6.90 5.03
C LYS A 21 7.41 7.85 5.13
N VAL A 22 7.43 8.75 6.11
CA VAL A 22 6.44 9.82 6.24
C VAL A 22 6.47 10.70 4.99
N GLY A 23 5.29 11.03 4.46
CA GLY A 23 5.17 11.96 3.33
C GLY A 23 5.64 11.43 1.98
N ARG A 24 6.01 10.15 1.88
CA ARG A 24 6.44 9.53 0.62
C ARG A 24 5.36 9.72 -0.45
N GLN A 25 5.79 10.25 -1.60
CA GLN A 25 4.97 10.40 -2.81
C GLN A 25 5.14 9.17 -3.71
N PHE A 26 4.24 8.99 -4.68
CA PHE A 26 4.28 7.80 -5.54
C PHE A 26 5.54 7.75 -6.43
N ASN A 27 6.06 8.89 -6.88
CA ASN A 27 7.33 8.93 -7.61
C ASN A 27 8.49 8.38 -6.77
N ASP A 28 8.53 8.68 -5.47
CA ASP A 28 9.53 8.10 -4.57
C ASP A 28 9.35 6.57 -4.41
N VAL A 29 8.12 6.06 -4.56
CA VAL A 29 7.87 4.61 -4.56
C VAL A 29 8.49 3.98 -5.80
N LEU A 30 8.31 4.59 -6.98
CA LEU A 30 8.94 4.13 -8.22
C LEU A 30 10.47 4.13 -8.12
N ASP A 31 11.05 5.19 -7.56
CA ASP A 31 12.51 5.29 -7.36
C ASP A 31 13.03 4.17 -6.45
N VAL A 32 12.32 3.89 -5.35
CA VAL A 32 12.69 2.84 -4.39
C VAL A 32 12.56 1.45 -5.01
N VAL A 33 11.44 1.15 -5.66
CA VAL A 33 11.23 -0.17 -6.30
C VAL A 33 12.23 -0.37 -7.45
N GLY A 34 12.47 0.66 -8.25
CA GLY A 34 13.47 0.63 -9.31
C GLY A 34 14.90 0.45 -8.77
N TRP A 35 15.22 1.01 -7.61
CA TRP A 35 16.50 0.74 -6.95
C TRP A 35 16.61 -0.73 -6.52
N TYR A 36 15.59 -1.30 -5.86
CA TYR A 36 15.60 -2.72 -5.49
C TYR A 36 15.72 -3.64 -6.70
N GLU A 37 15.10 -3.29 -7.83
CA GLU A 37 15.20 -4.05 -9.08
C GLU A 37 16.64 -4.06 -9.61
N ARG A 38 17.26 -2.89 -9.76
CA ARG A 38 18.63 -2.76 -10.28
C ARG A 38 19.68 -3.43 -9.39
N GLU A 39 19.48 -3.43 -8.08
CA GLU A 39 20.38 -4.10 -7.13
C GLU A 39 20.14 -5.62 -7.04
N GLY A 40 19.17 -6.17 -7.78
CA GLY A 40 18.82 -7.59 -7.69
C GLY A 40 18.20 -7.99 -6.36
N LEU A 41 17.64 -7.04 -5.61
CA LEU A 41 17.08 -7.20 -4.27
C LEU A 41 15.54 -7.20 -4.23
N ILE A 42 14.90 -7.01 -5.38
CA ILE A 42 13.45 -6.94 -5.51
C ILE A 42 12.80 -8.30 -5.17
N PRO A 43 11.87 -8.37 -4.19
CA PRO A 43 11.25 -9.62 -3.76
C PRO A 43 10.26 -10.16 -4.81
N SER A 44 9.84 -11.43 -4.68
CA SER A 44 8.81 -12.03 -5.55
C SER A 44 7.40 -11.44 -5.37
N THR A 45 7.18 -10.71 -4.27
CA THR A 45 5.90 -10.06 -3.96
C THR A 45 6.14 -8.66 -3.43
N LEU A 46 5.49 -7.68 -4.05
CA LEU A 46 5.53 -6.28 -3.65
C LEU A 46 4.22 -5.91 -2.97
N VAL A 47 4.27 -5.34 -1.77
CA VAL A 47 3.09 -4.73 -1.14
C VAL A 47 3.24 -3.21 -1.24
N VAL A 48 2.31 -2.58 -1.95
CA VAL A 48 2.34 -1.13 -2.21
C VAL A 48 1.15 -0.48 -1.52
N HIS A 49 1.46 0.35 -0.52
CA HIS A 49 0.49 1.22 0.14
C HIS A 49 0.91 2.68 -0.05
N ALA A 50 0.32 3.31 -1.06
CA ALA A 50 0.60 4.69 -1.45
C ALA A 50 -0.72 5.48 -1.67
N GLY A 51 -0.62 6.78 -1.92
CA GLY A 51 -1.78 7.65 -2.14
C GLY A 51 -2.37 8.32 -0.88
N THR A 52 -1.78 8.03 0.29
CA THR A 52 -2.13 8.71 1.54
C THR A 52 -1.68 10.17 1.57
N ASN A 53 -0.61 10.51 0.83
CA ASN A 53 0.03 11.84 0.84
C ASN A 53 -0.10 12.64 -0.46
N GLY A 54 -0.80 12.12 -1.47
CA GLY A 54 -0.90 12.75 -2.78
C GLY A 54 -1.54 11.83 -3.82
N ILE A 55 -1.76 12.36 -5.01
CA ILE A 55 -2.25 11.62 -6.18
C ILE A 55 -1.10 11.05 -7.00
N PHE A 56 -1.41 10.09 -7.86
CA PHE A 56 -0.52 9.50 -8.88
C PHE A 56 -1.35 9.11 -10.09
N SER A 57 -0.75 9.07 -11.28
CA SER A 57 -1.48 8.76 -12.52
C SER A 57 -1.60 7.25 -12.78
N ASP A 58 -2.36 6.89 -13.81
CA ASP A 58 -2.41 5.49 -14.29
C ASP A 58 -1.06 5.07 -14.88
N GLU A 59 -0.36 5.99 -15.56
CA GLU A 59 0.98 5.75 -16.11
C GLU A 59 2.01 5.51 -15.00
N ASP A 60 1.86 6.12 -13.82
CA ASP A 60 2.73 5.83 -12.68
C ASP A 60 2.53 4.39 -12.18
N LEU A 61 1.27 3.92 -12.14
CA LEU A 61 0.97 2.53 -11.80
C LEU A 61 1.51 1.58 -12.86
N ASP A 62 1.36 1.90 -14.14
CA ASP A 62 1.87 1.05 -15.22
C ASP A 62 3.40 0.91 -15.15
N LYS A 63 4.13 2.01 -14.85
CA LYS A 63 5.59 1.95 -14.57
C LYS A 63 5.93 1.06 -13.37
N LEU A 64 5.13 1.08 -12.31
CA LEU A 64 5.34 0.18 -11.16
C LEU A 64 5.26 -1.28 -11.62
N PHE A 65 4.28 -1.63 -12.44
CA PHE A 65 4.12 -2.99 -12.97
C PHE A 65 5.21 -3.37 -13.98
N GLU A 66 5.68 -2.42 -14.81
CA GLU A 66 6.85 -2.62 -15.68
C GLU A 66 8.10 -2.99 -14.86
N ILE A 67 8.38 -2.27 -13.77
CA ILE A 67 9.52 -2.58 -12.88
C ILE A 67 9.30 -3.91 -12.15
N ALA A 68 8.06 -4.21 -11.76
CA ALA A 68 7.73 -5.47 -11.09
C ALA A 68 7.89 -6.69 -12.01
N GLY A 69 7.67 -6.55 -13.31
CA GLY A 69 7.58 -7.67 -14.25
C GLY A 69 6.49 -8.66 -13.82
N ASP A 70 6.78 -9.96 -13.85
CA ASP A 70 5.81 -11.02 -13.50
C ASP A 70 5.55 -11.18 -11.98
N ARG A 71 6.17 -10.35 -11.14
CA ARG A 71 6.06 -10.44 -9.68
C ARG A 71 4.65 -10.09 -9.21
N LYS A 72 4.18 -10.73 -8.15
CA LYS A 72 2.88 -10.39 -7.55
C LYS A 72 2.92 -8.97 -6.96
N VAL A 73 1.95 -8.13 -7.28
CA VAL A 73 1.83 -6.78 -6.73
C VAL A 73 0.53 -6.67 -5.94
N VAL A 74 0.65 -6.50 -4.62
CA VAL A 74 -0.47 -6.30 -3.71
C VAL A 74 -0.67 -4.79 -3.50
N LEU A 75 -1.74 -4.24 -4.07
CA LEU A 75 -2.11 -2.84 -3.97
C LEU A 75 -3.05 -2.65 -2.78
N VAL A 76 -2.65 -1.88 -1.77
CA VAL A 76 -3.48 -1.61 -0.59
C VAL A 76 -4.06 -0.20 -0.69
N ASN A 77 -5.39 -0.10 -0.86
CA ASN A 77 -6.07 1.18 -1.07
C ASN A 77 -6.07 2.09 0.19
N ALA A 78 -6.37 3.37 0.00
CA ALA A 78 -6.14 4.41 0.99
C ALA A 78 -7.40 4.76 1.80
N LYS A 79 -7.20 5.02 3.11
CA LYS A 79 -8.17 5.65 4.01
C LYS A 79 -7.51 6.85 4.71
N VAL A 80 -7.82 8.07 4.25
CA VAL A 80 -7.20 9.32 4.72
C VAL A 80 -8.16 10.50 4.86
N GLY A 81 -9.42 10.37 4.45
CA GLY A 81 -10.41 11.44 4.54
C GLY A 81 -9.98 12.71 3.79
N ARG A 82 -9.24 12.55 2.69
CA ARG A 82 -8.75 13.65 1.84
C ARG A 82 -9.55 13.69 0.53
N PRO A 83 -9.70 14.86 -0.12
CA PRO A 83 -10.50 14.99 -1.34
C PRO A 83 -10.07 14.06 -2.48
N TRP A 84 -8.79 13.67 -2.53
CA TRP A 84 -8.25 12.81 -3.57
C TRP A 84 -8.35 11.30 -3.29
N GLN A 85 -8.83 10.91 -2.10
CA GLN A 85 -8.86 9.50 -1.69
C GLN A 85 -9.66 8.63 -2.67
N GLU A 86 -10.81 9.11 -3.11
CA GLU A 86 -11.68 8.37 -4.04
C GLU A 86 -10.97 8.15 -5.39
N LEU A 87 -10.37 9.20 -5.95
CA LEU A 87 -9.60 9.10 -7.20
C LEU A 87 -8.43 8.11 -7.09
N VAL A 88 -7.69 8.16 -5.98
CA VAL A 88 -6.59 7.21 -5.70
C VAL A 88 -7.12 5.77 -5.65
N ASN A 89 -8.22 5.52 -4.94
CA ASN A 89 -8.77 4.18 -4.79
C ASN A 89 -9.34 3.65 -6.12
N GLN A 90 -9.96 4.52 -6.93
CA GLN A 90 -10.42 4.18 -8.28
C GLN A 90 -9.25 3.79 -9.20
N ARG A 91 -8.13 4.53 -9.16
CA ARG A 91 -6.93 4.22 -9.94
C ARG A 91 -6.29 2.89 -9.53
N LEU A 92 -6.21 2.62 -8.22
CA LEU A 92 -5.71 1.34 -7.73
C LEU A 92 -6.58 0.16 -8.17
N ALA A 93 -7.91 0.33 -8.13
CA ALA A 93 -8.83 -0.69 -8.63
C ALA A 93 -8.68 -0.90 -10.14
N ALA A 94 -8.63 0.18 -10.93
CA ALA A 94 -8.44 0.08 -12.36
C ALA A 94 -7.08 -0.57 -12.73
N ALA A 95 -6.01 -0.30 -11.99
CA ALA A 95 -4.74 -1.00 -12.18
C ALA A 95 -4.84 -2.49 -11.86
N ALA A 96 -5.57 -2.86 -10.81
CA ALA A 96 -5.79 -4.26 -10.47
C ALA A 96 -6.57 -5.03 -11.55
N ASP A 97 -7.49 -4.35 -12.25
CA ASP A 97 -8.22 -4.93 -13.38
C ASP A 97 -7.35 -5.06 -14.65
N ARG A 98 -6.40 -4.13 -14.86
CA ARG A 98 -5.52 -4.10 -16.04
C ARG A 98 -4.33 -5.05 -15.95
N HIS A 99 -3.84 -5.34 -14.75
CA HIS A 99 -2.60 -6.11 -14.52
C HIS A 99 -2.90 -7.47 -13.88
N PRO A 100 -2.65 -8.61 -14.57
CA PRO A 100 -3.07 -9.93 -14.09
C PRO A 100 -2.32 -10.42 -12.84
N ASN A 101 -1.15 -9.86 -12.55
CA ASN A 101 -0.35 -10.12 -11.36
C ASN A 101 -0.69 -9.19 -10.19
N ALA A 102 -1.74 -8.37 -10.31
CA ALA A 102 -2.20 -7.48 -9.26
C ALA A 102 -3.21 -8.14 -8.32
N VAL A 103 -3.15 -7.78 -7.03
CA VAL A 103 -4.18 -8.06 -6.04
C VAL A 103 -4.55 -6.77 -5.35
N LEU A 104 -5.82 -6.35 -5.45
CA LEU A 104 -6.33 -5.22 -4.69
C LEU A 104 -6.76 -5.67 -3.29
N VAL A 105 -6.21 -5.03 -2.26
CA VAL A 105 -6.57 -5.20 -0.86
C VAL A 105 -7.39 -4.01 -0.40
N ASP A 106 -8.65 -4.25 -0.06
CA ASP A 106 -9.62 -3.22 0.32
C ASP A 106 -9.53 -2.83 1.80
N TRP A 107 -8.46 -2.09 2.12
CA TRP A 107 -8.32 -1.47 3.43
C TRP A 107 -9.38 -0.39 3.68
N PHE A 108 -9.75 0.39 2.67
CA PHE A 108 -10.71 1.47 2.75
C PHE A 108 -12.08 0.98 3.22
N GLY A 109 -12.60 -0.09 2.60
CA GLY A 109 -13.89 -0.69 2.94
C GLY A 109 -13.90 -1.25 4.35
N LEU A 110 -12.84 -1.97 4.74
CA LEU A 110 -12.71 -2.49 6.10
C LEU A 110 -12.63 -1.35 7.12
N ALA A 111 -11.68 -0.44 6.94
CA ALA A 111 -11.38 0.63 7.89
C ALA A 111 -12.54 1.62 8.10
N THR A 112 -13.39 1.82 7.09
CA THR A 112 -14.55 2.72 7.19
C THR A 112 -15.58 2.22 8.22
N GLN A 113 -15.61 0.92 8.50
CA GLN A 113 -16.49 0.32 9.50
C GLN A 113 -15.96 0.45 10.93
N HIS A 114 -14.70 0.91 11.08
CA HIS A 114 -13.99 0.94 12.35
C HIS A 114 -13.35 2.30 12.64
N PRO A 115 -14.15 3.36 12.88
CA PRO A 115 -13.62 4.68 13.22
C PRO A 115 -12.77 4.67 14.50
N ASP A 116 -13.01 3.73 15.41
CA ASP A 116 -12.26 3.51 16.66
C ASP A 116 -10.81 3.03 16.43
N TRP A 117 -10.49 2.55 15.23
CA TRP A 117 -9.13 2.19 14.85
C TRP A 117 -8.23 3.38 14.57
N PHE A 118 -8.79 4.59 14.48
CA PHE A 118 -8.08 5.79 14.09
C PHE A 118 -7.85 6.75 15.25
N ALA A 119 -6.76 7.51 15.19
CA ALA A 119 -6.61 8.73 15.95
C ALA A 119 -7.65 9.78 15.50
N ASN A 120 -7.74 10.88 16.24
CA ASN A 120 -8.76 11.91 15.97
C ASN A 120 -8.62 12.57 14.59
N ASP A 121 -7.47 12.45 13.93
CA ASP A 121 -7.25 12.93 12.57
C ASP A 121 -7.79 12.00 11.46
N GLY A 122 -8.34 10.85 11.82
CA GLY A 122 -8.94 9.89 10.89
C GLY A 122 -7.96 9.22 9.93
N THR A 123 -6.65 9.31 10.20
CA THR A 123 -5.57 8.81 9.32
C THR A 123 -4.54 7.97 10.07
N HIS A 124 -4.10 8.39 11.27
CA HIS A 124 -3.16 7.61 12.07
C HIS A 124 -3.87 6.44 12.74
N LEU A 125 -3.21 5.28 12.77
CA LEU A 125 -3.78 4.07 13.36
C LEU A 125 -3.48 3.98 14.85
N ARG A 126 -4.48 3.58 15.61
CA ARG A 126 -4.34 3.04 16.96
C ARG A 126 -3.91 1.57 16.89
N PRO A 127 -3.46 0.95 18.00
CA PRO A 127 -3.00 -0.43 17.99
C PRO A 127 -3.99 -1.45 17.38
N PRO A 128 -5.31 -1.39 17.64
CA PRO A 128 -6.26 -2.30 16.97
C PRO A 128 -6.29 -2.13 15.44
N GLY A 129 -6.24 -0.89 14.96
CA GLY A 129 -6.18 -0.58 13.53
C GLY A 129 -4.90 -1.07 12.88
N ALA A 130 -3.76 -0.91 13.55
CA ALA A 130 -2.48 -1.42 13.08
C ALA A 130 -2.47 -2.96 12.99
N ALA A 131 -3.05 -3.65 13.97
CA ALA A 131 -3.20 -5.10 13.96
C ALA A 131 -4.12 -5.57 12.82
N ALA A 132 -5.27 -4.92 12.64
CA ALA A 132 -6.19 -5.24 11.55
C ALA A 132 -5.58 -4.97 10.16
N PHE A 133 -4.86 -3.86 10.01
CA PHE A 133 -4.14 -3.55 8.77
C PHE A 133 -3.09 -4.61 8.43
N ALA A 134 -2.31 -5.04 9.43
CA ALA A 134 -1.32 -6.09 9.26
C ALA A 134 -1.94 -7.44 8.89
N GLU A 135 -3.04 -7.82 9.56
CA GLU A 135 -3.75 -9.06 9.28
C GLU A 135 -4.37 -9.06 7.88
N LEU A 136 -4.96 -7.94 7.46
CA LEU A 136 -5.54 -7.80 6.13
C LEU A 136 -4.48 -7.97 5.03
N ILE A 137 -3.27 -7.42 5.22
CA ILE A 137 -2.17 -7.65 4.28
C ILE A 137 -1.78 -9.13 4.30
N ARG A 138 -1.55 -9.70 5.49
CA ARG A 138 -1.11 -11.09 5.66
C ARG A 138 -2.05 -12.10 4.99
N SER A 139 -3.36 -11.89 5.07
CA SER A 139 -4.36 -12.79 4.48
C SER A 139 -4.43 -12.73 2.95
N ASN A 140 -3.76 -11.77 2.31
CA ASN A 140 -3.78 -11.55 0.86
C ASN A 140 -2.41 -11.77 0.19
N LEU A 141 -1.39 -12.18 0.96
CA LEU A 141 -0.08 -12.55 0.44
C LEU A 141 -0.08 -13.90 -0.25
#